data_AF-A0A0J1FND2-F1
#
_entry.id   AF-A0A0J1FND2-F1
#
_cell.length_a   1.000
_cell.length_b   1.000
_cell.length_c   1.000
_cell.angle_alpha   90.00
_cell.angle_beta   90.00
_cell.angle_gamma   90.00
#
_symmetry.space_group_name_H-M   'P 1'
#
loop_
_entity.id
_entity.type
_entity.pdbx_description
1 polymer ?
#
loop_
_entity_poly.entity_id
_entity_poly.type
_entity_poly.pdbx_seq_one_letter_code
_entity_poly.pdbx_strand_id
1 'polypeptide(L)'
;MDEDVQQFEAELAKRGEAAVRADLDHTNHFGGNTAKARAWLIKQEAGRQDEERQAMFASVRASSDAAQVSRQSAEASRRSAFWTMIAAIVSALGVALNAANALGWLDWAKHISH
;
A
#
# COMPACT_ATOMS: atom_id res chain seq x y z
N MET A 1 -24.79 -24.20 30.69
CA MET A 1 -24.90 -22.73 30.71
C MET A 1 -24.35 -22.11 29.43
N ASP A 2 -23.21 -22.57 28.88
CA ASP A 2 -22.75 -22.11 27.56
C ASP A 2 -23.59 -22.64 26.38
N GLU A 3 -24.11 -23.87 26.47
CA GLU A 3 -24.90 -24.47 25.39
C GLU A 3 -26.22 -23.71 25.15
N ASP A 4 -26.89 -23.29 26.23
CA ASP A 4 -28.12 -22.49 26.15
C ASP A 4 -27.89 -21.12 25.52
N VAL A 5 -26.71 -20.51 25.79
CA VAL A 5 -26.32 -19.22 25.20
C VAL A 5 -26.01 -19.40 23.73
N GLN A 6 -25.28 -20.44 23.34
CA GLN A 6 -24.98 -20.71 21.94
C GLN A 6 -26.23 -21.04 21.12
N GLN A 7 -27.17 -21.81 21.67
CA GLN A 7 -28.44 -22.08 21.01
C GLN A 7 -29.26 -20.80 20.82
N PHE A 8 -29.26 -19.91 21.81
CA PHE A 8 -29.93 -18.61 21.72
C PHE A 8 -29.26 -17.69 20.69
N GLU A 9 -27.93 -17.57 20.69
CA GLU A 9 -27.20 -16.81 19.67
C GLU A 9 -27.43 -17.36 18.26
N ALA A 10 -27.52 -18.68 18.11
CA ALA A 10 -27.86 -19.32 16.83
C ALA A 10 -29.29 -19.01 16.37
N GLU A 11 -30.24 -18.88 17.30
CA GLU A 11 -31.60 -18.45 16.99
C GLU A 11 -31.63 -16.98 16.54
N LEU A 12 -30.90 -16.09 17.23
CA LEU A 12 -30.76 -14.69 16.85
C LEU A 12 -30.10 -14.55 15.47
N ALA A 13 -29.08 -15.35 15.18
CA ALA A 13 -28.44 -15.39 13.87
C ALA A 13 -29.39 -15.82 12.75
N LYS A 14 -30.30 -16.78 13.01
CA LYS A 14 -31.33 -17.19 12.05
C LYS A 14 -32.38 -16.11 11.80
N ARG A 15 -32.74 -15.33 12.82
CA ARG A 15 -33.69 -14.20 12.69
C ARG A 15 -33.10 -13.01 11.95
N GLY A 16 -31.79 -12.80 12.10
CA GLY A 16 -31.07 -11.69 11.48
C GLY A 16 -31.07 -10.43 12.34
N GLU A 17 -29.99 -9.67 12.20
CA GLU A 17 -29.65 -8.56 13.08
C GLU A 17 -30.70 -7.43 13.09
N ALA A 18 -31.23 -7.08 11.91
CA ALA A 18 -32.24 -6.04 11.76
C ALA A 18 -33.56 -6.38 12.46
N ALA A 19 -33.98 -7.65 12.39
CA ALA A 19 -35.17 -8.12 13.07
C ALA A 19 -34.98 -8.14 14.60
N VAL A 20 -33.81 -8.59 15.06
CA VAL A 20 -33.47 -8.58 16.50
C VAL A 20 -33.42 -7.16 17.06
N ARG A 21 -32.90 -6.19 16.29
CA ARG A 21 -32.87 -4.77 16.69
C ARG A 21 -34.28 -4.18 16.74
N ALA A 22 -35.12 -4.45 15.75
CA ALA A 22 -36.53 -4.04 15.75
C ALA A 22 -37.30 -4.65 16.93
N ASP A 23 -37.11 -5.93 17.20
CA ASP A 23 -37.73 -6.63 18.33
C ASP A 23 -37.24 -6.07 19.68
N LEU A 24 -36.00 -5.62 19.79
CA LEU A 24 -35.49 -4.97 21.01
C LEU A 24 -36.06 -3.57 21.24
N ASP A 25 -36.37 -2.85 20.17
CA ASP A 25 -36.85 -1.47 20.23
C ASP A 25 -38.37 -1.37 20.35
N HIS A 26 -39.13 -2.34 19.81
CA HIS A 26 -40.59 -2.22 19.64
C HIS A 26 -41.41 -3.30 20.36
N THR A 27 -40.80 -4.41 20.79
CA THR A 27 -41.54 -5.50 21.44
C THR A 27 -40.83 -5.97 22.72
N ASN A 28 -41.57 -6.52 23.69
CA ASN A 28 -40.96 -7.19 24.85
C ASN A 28 -40.61 -8.66 24.51
N HIS A 29 -40.27 -8.91 23.23
CA HIS A 29 -40.21 -10.26 22.66
C HIS A 29 -39.15 -11.15 23.32
N PHE A 30 -38.06 -10.54 23.80
CA PHE A 30 -36.98 -11.26 24.47
C PHE A 30 -37.18 -11.39 25.98
N GLY A 31 -38.10 -10.65 26.61
CA GLY A 31 -38.35 -10.69 28.05
C GLY A 31 -37.07 -10.63 28.88
N GLY A 32 -36.81 -11.67 29.68
CA GLY A 32 -35.60 -11.80 30.50
C GLY A 32 -34.28 -11.99 29.73
N ASN A 33 -34.34 -12.31 28.44
CA ASN A 33 -33.17 -12.49 27.57
C ASN A 33 -32.78 -11.23 26.79
N THR A 34 -33.44 -10.09 27.03
CA THR A 34 -33.15 -8.80 26.37
C THR A 34 -31.67 -8.40 26.49
N ALA A 35 -31.06 -8.62 27.64
CA ALA A 35 -29.63 -8.34 27.85
C ALA A 35 -28.72 -9.20 26.98
N LYS A 36 -29.07 -10.48 26.78
CA LYS A 36 -28.31 -11.41 25.92
C LYS A 36 -28.44 -11.03 24.44
N ALA A 37 -29.64 -10.65 24.00
CA ALA A 37 -29.86 -10.19 22.63
C ALA A 37 -29.08 -8.89 22.33
N ARG A 38 -29.03 -7.94 23.28
CA ARG A 38 -28.19 -6.73 23.17
C ARG A 38 -26.70 -7.04 23.13
N ALA A 39 -26.23 -7.96 23.99
CA ALA A 39 -24.82 -8.37 24.00
C ALA A 39 -24.41 -9.01 22.67
N TRP A 40 -25.29 -9.83 22.08
CA TRP A 40 -25.08 -10.42 20.77
C TRP A 40 -24.98 -9.36 19.66
N LEU A 41 -25.86 -8.34 19.66
CA LEU A 41 -25.77 -7.22 18.72
C LEU A 41 -24.45 -6.44 18.83
N ILE A 42 -23.99 -6.17 20.06
CA ILE A 42 -22.72 -5.47 20.30
C ILE A 42 -21.54 -6.29 19.77
N LYS A 43 -21.58 -7.62 19.94
CA LYS A 43 -20.56 -8.54 19.43
C LYS A 43 -20.50 -8.55 17.90
N GLN A 44 -21.65 -8.51 17.22
CA GLN A 44 -21.71 -8.42 15.76
C GLN A 44 -21.13 -7.10 15.24
N GLU A 45 -21.54 -5.98 15.84
CA GLU A 45 -21.04 -4.67 15.45
C GLU A 45 -19.53 -4.53 15.70
N ALA A 46 -19.01 -5.08 16.80
CA ALA A 46 -17.57 -5.11 17.08
C ALA A 46 -16.80 -5.93 16.02
N GLY A 47 -17.33 -7.09 15.60
CA GLY A 47 -16.73 -7.89 14.53
C GLY A 47 -16.67 -7.12 13.20
N ARG A 48 -17.74 -6.41 12.84
CA ARG A 48 -17.81 -5.59 11.63
C ARG A 48 -16.80 -4.43 11.65
N GLN A 49 -16.66 -3.76 12.80
CA GLN A 49 -15.67 -2.70 12.96
C GLN A 49 -14.22 -3.21 12.85
N ASP A 50 -13.94 -4.41 13.35
CA ASP A 50 -12.62 -5.02 13.22
C ASP A 50 -12.29 -5.39 11.76
N GLU A 51 -13.27 -5.87 10.99
CA GLU A 51 -13.11 -6.13 9.55
C GLU A 51 -12.85 -4.84 8.76
N GLU A 52 -13.63 -3.78 9.02
CA GLU A 52 -13.43 -2.47 8.40
C GLU A 52 -12.06 -1.88 8.77
N ARG A 53 -11.65 -2.04 10.03
CA ARG A 53 -10.34 -1.60 10.52
C ARG A 53 -9.20 -2.37 9.85
N GLN A 54 -9.34 -3.68 9.67
CA GLN A 54 -8.36 -4.49 8.94
C GLN A 54 -8.25 -4.07 7.48
N ALA A 55 -9.38 -3.81 6.81
CA ALA A 55 -9.39 -3.30 5.44
C ALA A 55 -8.72 -1.91 5.34
N MET A 56 -8.98 -1.03 6.31
CA MET A 56 -8.32 0.28 6.39
C MET A 56 -6.80 0.13 6.58
N PHE A 57 -6.33 -0.76 7.45
CA PHE A 57 -4.91 -1.01 7.61
C PHE A 57 -4.26 -1.64 6.38
N ALA A 58 -4.97 -2.48 5.63
CA ALA A 58 -4.49 -2.99 4.35
C ALA A 58 -4.25 -1.85 3.35
N SER A 59 -5.15 -0.87 3.29
CA SER A 59 -4.99 0.32 2.44
C SER A 59 -3.78 1.19 2.83
N VAL A 60 -3.51 1.32 4.13
CA VAL A 60 -2.35 2.07 4.65
C VAL A 60 -1.04 1.32 4.38
N ARG A 61 -1.02 0.00 4.56
CA ARG A 61 0.16 -0.83 4.21
C ARG A 61 0.46 -0.74 2.71
N ALA A 62 -0.56 -0.86 1.86
CA ALA A 62 -0.40 -0.71 0.41
C ALA A 62 0.15 0.68 0.03
N SER A 63 -0.31 1.73 0.70
CA SER A 63 0.20 3.10 0.49
C SER A 63 1.66 3.26 0.94
N SER A 64 2.03 2.63 2.06
CA SER A 64 3.41 2.61 2.56
C SER A 64 4.35 1.86 1.59
N ASP A 65 3.92 0.71 1.07
CA ASP A 65 4.69 -0.05 0.08
C ASP A 65 4.89 0.76 -1.21
N ALA A 66 3.86 1.46 -1.69
CA ALA A 66 3.96 2.34 -2.86
C ALA A 66 4.95 3.51 -2.64
N ALA A 67 4.96 4.09 -1.44
CA ALA A 67 5.92 5.12 -1.07
C ALA A 67 7.37 4.58 -1.01
N GLN A 68 7.55 3.35 -0.52
CA GLN A 68 8.86 2.71 -0.45
C GLN A 68 9.38 2.31 -1.84
N VAL A 69 8.51 1.79 -2.72
CA VAL A 69 8.84 1.52 -4.13
C VAL A 69 9.22 2.82 -4.85
N SER A 70 8.48 3.91 -4.64
CA SER A 70 8.80 5.21 -5.24
C SER A 70 10.18 5.74 -4.83
N ARG A 71 10.60 5.52 -3.57
CA ARG A 71 11.96 5.86 -3.10
C ARG A 71 13.03 4.99 -3.77
N GLN A 72 12.80 3.68 -3.91
CA GLN A 72 13.73 2.78 -4.60
C GLN A 72 13.85 3.10 -6.10
N SER A 73 12.74 3.46 -6.76
CA SER A 73 12.75 3.89 -8.16
C SER A 73 13.55 5.17 -8.37
N ALA A 74 13.45 6.14 -7.45
CA ALA A 74 14.23 7.37 -7.50
C ALA A 74 15.75 7.11 -7.39
N GLU A 75 16.18 6.14 -6.59
CA GLU A 75 17.58 5.74 -6.52
C GLU A 75 18.06 4.98 -7.78
N ALA A 76 17.20 4.12 -8.35
CA ALA A 76 17.49 3.42 -9.60
C ALA A 76 17.65 4.38 -10.79
N SER A 77 16.86 5.46 -10.84
CA SER A 77 17.02 6.53 -11.84
C SER A 77 18.36 7.23 -11.75
N ARG A 78 18.93 7.45 -10.56
CA ARG A 78 20.24 8.10 -10.39
C ARG A 78 21.38 7.29 -10.99
N ARG A 79 21.36 5.97 -10.82
CA ARG A 79 22.39 5.07 -11.39
C ARG A 79 22.35 5.03 -12.91
N SER A 80 21.15 4.99 -13.48
CA SER A 80 20.99 4.97 -14.94
C SER A 80 21.37 6.32 -15.56
N ALA A 81 20.95 7.43 -14.95
CA ALA A 81 21.33 8.78 -15.37
C ALA A 81 22.85 8.99 -15.31
N PHE A 82 23.54 8.44 -14.30
CA PHE A 82 25.00 8.48 -14.21
C PHE A 82 25.67 7.76 -15.39
N TRP A 83 25.20 6.57 -15.75
CA TRP A 83 25.75 5.84 -16.90
C TRP A 83 25.48 6.54 -18.23
N THR A 84 24.29 7.14 -18.40
CA THR A 84 24.01 7.96 -19.59
C THR A 84 24.92 9.18 -19.68
N MET A 85 25.16 9.87 -18.56
CA MET A 85 26.08 11.02 -18.51
C MET A 85 27.51 10.61 -18.87
N ILE A 86 28.00 9.46 -18.36
CA ILE A 86 29.32 8.93 -18.73
C ILE A 86 29.37 8.62 -20.23
N ALA A 87 28.38 7.91 -20.75
CA ALA A 87 28.33 7.55 -22.17
C ALA A 87 28.34 8.80 -23.06
N ALA A 88 27.62 9.85 -22.67
CA ALA A 88 27.62 11.14 -23.37
C ALA A 88 29.01 11.80 -23.33
N ILE A 89 29.69 11.82 -22.18
CA ILE A 89 31.04 12.38 -22.06
C ILE A 89 32.04 11.61 -22.92
N VAL A 90 32.04 10.28 -22.86
CA VAL A 90 32.94 9.43 -23.67
C VAL A 90 32.70 9.65 -25.15
N SER A 91 31.43 9.72 -25.57
CA SER A 91 31.08 9.99 -26.96
C SER A 91 31.53 11.38 -27.41
N ALA A 92 31.32 12.40 -26.57
CA ALA A 92 31.77 13.76 -26.86
C ALA A 92 33.30 13.85 -26.98
N LEU A 93 34.04 13.16 -26.11
CA LEU A 93 35.49 13.07 -26.20
C LEU A 93 35.95 12.35 -27.46
N GLY A 94 35.31 11.24 -27.83
CA GLY A 94 35.62 10.52 -29.07
C GLY A 94 35.42 11.38 -30.33
N VAL A 95 34.30 12.11 -30.40
CA VAL A 95 34.04 13.05 -31.50
C VAL A 95 35.04 14.19 -31.51
N ALA A 96 35.36 14.78 -30.35
CA ALA A 96 36.31 15.87 -30.23
C ALA A 96 37.73 15.45 -30.65
N LEU A 97 38.19 14.28 -30.23
CA LEU A 97 39.49 13.74 -30.63
C LEU A 97 39.55 13.43 -32.13
N ASN A 98 38.48 12.85 -32.69
CA ASN A 98 38.40 12.59 -34.12
C ASN A 98 38.41 13.90 -34.94
N ALA A 99 37.66 14.90 -34.50
CA ALA A 99 37.66 16.23 -35.13
C ALA A 99 39.03 16.91 -35.02
N ALA A 100 39.69 16.84 -33.87
CA ALA A 100 41.03 17.41 -33.67
C ALA A 100 42.09 16.74 -34.57
N ASN A 101 41.98 15.43 -34.80
CA ASN A 101 42.85 14.72 -35.73
C ASN A 101 42.56 15.12 -37.19
N ALA A 102 41.29 15.20 -37.58
CA ALA A 102 40.87 15.61 -38.92
C ALA A 102 41.26 17.06 -39.27
N LEU A 103 41.32 17.94 -38.26
CA LEU A 103 41.74 19.34 -38.40
C LEU A 103 43.27 19.54 -38.33
N GLY A 104 44.06 18.48 -38.15
CA GLY A 104 45.53 18.55 -38.09
C GLY A 104 46.10 19.24 -36.84
N TRP A 105 45.26 19.57 -35.86
CA TRP A 105 45.66 20.25 -34.62
C TRP A 105 46.58 19.40 -33.74
N LEU A 106 46.41 18.07 -33.75
CA LEU A 106 47.25 17.14 -33.00
C LEU A 106 48.70 17.10 -33.50
N ASP A 107 48.92 17.27 -34.80
CA ASP A 107 50.26 17.31 -35.39
C ASP A 107 50.96 18.65 -35.10
N TRP A 108 50.21 19.76 -35.13
CA TRP A 108 50.71 21.09 -34.76
C TRP A 108 51.12 21.18 -33.28
N ALA A 109 50.31 20.63 -32.36
CA ALA A 109 50.62 20.62 -30.93
C ALA A 109 51.86 19.80 -30.59
N LYS A 110 52.08 18.69 -31.32
CA LYS A 110 53.27 17.84 -31.18
C LYS A 110 54.55 18.53 -31.67
N HIS A 111 54.42 19.47 -32.61
CA HIS A 111 55.53 20.27 -33.11
C HIS A 111 55.93 21.44 -32.21
N ILE A 112 55.05 21.90 -31.31
CA ILE A 112 55.29 22.99 -30.35
C ILE A 112 55.87 22.49 -29.02
N SER A 113 55.65 21.23 -28.66
CA SER A 113 56.18 20.65 -27.41
C SER A 113 57.64 20.18 -27.51
N HIS A 114 58.36 20.51 -28.58
CA HIS A 114 59.73 20.09 -28.86
C HIS A 114 60.64 21.30 -29.08
#